data_AF-A0A9E5G222-F1
#
_entry.id   AF-A0A9E5G222-F1
#
_cell.length_a   1.000
_cell.length_b   1.000
_cell.length_c   1.000
_cell.angle_alpha   90.00
_cell.angle_beta   90.00
_cell.angle_gamma   90.00
#
_symmetry.space_group_name_H-M   'P 1'
#
loop_
_entity.id
_entity.type
_entity.pdbx_description
1 polymer ?
#
loop_
_entity_poly.entity_id
_entity_poly.type
_entity_poly.pdbx_seq_one_letter_code
_entity_poly.pdbx_strand_id
1 'polypeptide(L)'
;MHELGHNLEQLYSAFNAPRPALQNVPNTACTEAFAFLYQSLAKRVLGIEDTADMQRAQDIDAVATMLAARQIAGPSLVELRMWRWIYANPGATPAALRDATLAIAADVWMRYYQQDFGPDHTHILAAYQHMVGHPLYLADYTLGHVISHQIRSHMHGKDLATETKRICSIGRVTPDLWMRRAVGSGVAVAPLADDCTAALTRLTR
;
A
#
# COMPACT_ATOMS: atom_id res chain seq x y z
N MET A 1 -6.43 -10.14 -11.71
CA MET A 1 -4.98 -10.01 -11.45
C MET A 1 -4.67 -9.69 -10.00
N HIS A 2 -5.34 -8.71 -9.36
CA HIS A 2 -5.19 -8.42 -7.93
C HIS A 2 -5.35 -9.68 -7.05
N GLU A 3 -6.53 -10.32 -7.10
CA GLU A 3 -6.79 -11.57 -6.36
C GLU A 3 -5.89 -12.74 -6.74
N LEU A 4 -5.37 -12.75 -7.98
CA LEU A 4 -4.39 -13.76 -8.37
C LEU A 4 -3.06 -13.56 -7.61
N GLY A 5 -2.67 -12.30 -7.39
CA GLY A 5 -1.49 -11.99 -6.57
C GLY A 5 -1.64 -12.47 -5.14
N HIS A 6 -2.83 -12.30 -4.52
CA HIS A 6 -3.14 -12.88 -3.21
C HIS A 6 -2.98 -14.40 -3.20
N ASN A 7 -3.57 -15.09 -4.20
CA ASN A 7 -3.47 -16.55 -4.29
C ASN A 7 -2.02 -17.05 -4.46
N LEU A 8 -1.23 -16.37 -5.30
CA LEU A 8 0.17 -16.74 -5.54
C LEU A 8 1.06 -16.48 -4.32
N GLU A 9 0.84 -15.36 -3.62
CA GLU A 9 1.51 -15.07 -2.35
C GLU A 9 1.20 -16.14 -1.31
N GLN A 10 -0.08 -16.41 -1.06
CA GLN A 10 -0.54 -17.38 -0.06
C GLN A 10 -0.07 -18.80 -0.36
N LEU A 11 -0.01 -19.21 -1.63
CA LEU A 11 0.52 -20.52 -2.01
C LEU A 11 1.94 -20.72 -1.46
N TYR A 12 2.81 -19.72 -1.55
CA TYR A 12 4.18 -19.86 -1.08
C TYR A 12 4.32 -19.54 0.41
N SER A 13 3.63 -18.52 0.90
CA SER A 13 3.79 -18.10 2.29
C SER A 13 3.15 -19.08 3.28
N ALA A 14 2.09 -19.81 2.89
CA ALA A 14 1.48 -20.84 3.73
C ALA A 14 2.27 -22.17 3.71
N PHE A 15 2.78 -22.58 2.54
CA PHE A 15 3.33 -23.93 2.35
C PHE A 15 4.87 -23.99 2.26
N ASN A 16 5.55 -22.86 2.02
CA ASN A 16 7.00 -22.80 1.82
C ASN A 16 7.73 -21.90 2.82
N ALA A 17 7.06 -21.45 3.89
CA ALA A 17 7.72 -20.77 5.01
C ALA A 17 8.81 -21.66 5.65
N PRO A 18 9.89 -21.07 6.20
CA PRO A 18 11.05 -21.83 6.70
C PRO A 18 10.72 -22.64 7.95
N ARG A 19 9.65 -22.27 8.67
CA ARG A 19 9.12 -22.96 9.85
C ARG A 19 7.60 -22.78 9.89
N PRO A 20 6.84 -23.76 10.43
CA PRO A 20 5.39 -23.62 10.62
C PRO A 20 5.00 -22.36 11.40
N ALA A 21 5.76 -21.98 12.43
CA ALA A 21 5.50 -20.77 13.22
C ALA A 21 5.68 -19.45 12.45
N LEU A 22 6.31 -19.50 11.27
CA LEU A 22 6.54 -18.35 10.40
C LEU A 22 5.65 -18.39 9.14
N GLN A 23 4.58 -19.18 9.12
CA GLN A 23 3.63 -19.19 8.02
C GLN A 23 3.03 -17.80 7.77
N ASN A 24 2.76 -17.54 6.49
CA ASN A 24 2.28 -16.28 5.90
C ASN A 24 3.34 -15.17 5.82
N VAL A 25 3.01 -14.10 5.11
CA VAL A 25 3.78 -12.84 5.12
C VAL A 25 3.46 -12.01 6.38
N PRO A 26 4.25 -10.97 6.69
CA PRO A 26 4.14 -10.20 7.95
C PRO A 26 2.73 -9.71 8.32
N ASN A 27 2.07 -9.03 7.39
CA ASN A 27 0.78 -8.35 7.58
C ASN A 27 0.09 -8.09 6.22
N THR A 28 -1.10 -7.48 6.26
CA THR A 28 -1.90 -7.16 5.09
C THR A 28 -1.16 -6.29 4.09
N ALA A 29 -0.32 -5.35 4.53
CA ALA A 29 0.50 -4.54 3.63
C ALA A 29 1.40 -5.40 2.70
N CYS A 30 2.01 -6.47 3.23
CA CYS A 30 2.85 -7.36 2.45
C CYS A 30 2.04 -8.23 1.48
N THR A 31 0.84 -8.65 1.88
CA THR A 31 -0.12 -9.38 1.02
C THR A 31 -0.61 -8.49 -0.13
N GLU A 32 -1.08 -7.27 0.18
CA GLU A 32 -1.50 -6.27 -0.81
C GLU A 32 -0.37 -5.89 -1.78
N ALA A 33 0.89 -5.87 -1.31
CA ALA A 33 2.02 -5.54 -2.17
C ALA A 33 2.16 -6.49 -3.36
N PHE A 34 1.90 -7.79 -3.15
CA PHE A 34 1.87 -8.78 -4.23
C PHE A 34 0.62 -8.67 -5.09
N ALA A 35 -0.54 -8.38 -4.49
CA ALA A 35 -1.75 -8.12 -5.26
C ALA A 35 -1.57 -6.95 -6.25
N PHE A 36 -0.97 -5.84 -5.80
CA PHE A 36 -0.62 -4.70 -6.64
C PHE A 36 0.45 -5.01 -7.69
N LEU A 37 1.49 -5.80 -7.34
CA LEU A 37 2.51 -6.26 -8.29
C LEU A 37 1.86 -7.04 -9.44
N TYR A 38 0.98 -7.99 -9.15
CA TYR A 38 0.33 -8.78 -10.19
C TYR A 38 -0.74 -7.98 -10.94
N GLN A 39 -1.41 -7.04 -10.27
CA GLN A 39 -2.33 -6.11 -10.92
C GLN A 39 -1.65 -5.25 -11.98
N SER A 40 -0.41 -4.79 -11.75
CA SER A 40 0.32 -3.98 -12.74
C SER A 40 0.65 -4.75 -14.02
N LEU A 41 0.69 -6.09 -13.97
CA LEU A 41 0.95 -6.97 -15.11
C LEU A 41 -0.30 -7.27 -15.95
N ALA A 42 -1.46 -6.72 -15.61
CA ALA A 42 -2.72 -7.02 -16.30
C ALA A 42 -2.65 -6.75 -17.81
N LYS A 43 -2.04 -5.63 -18.24
CA LYS A 43 -1.88 -5.29 -19.67
C LYS A 43 -1.00 -6.30 -20.40
N ARG A 44 0.09 -6.74 -19.76
CA ARG A 44 1.01 -7.75 -20.30
C ARG A 44 0.29 -9.08 -20.53
N VAL A 45 -0.51 -9.53 -19.56
CA VAL A 45 -1.29 -10.77 -19.68
C VAL A 45 -2.33 -10.70 -20.80
N LEU A 46 -2.92 -9.52 -21.02
CA LEU A 46 -3.87 -9.28 -22.10
C LEU A 46 -3.21 -9.10 -23.48
N GLY A 47 -1.88 -9.06 -23.57
CA GLY A 47 -1.15 -8.85 -24.83
C GLY A 47 -1.31 -7.45 -25.42
N ILE A 48 -1.66 -6.45 -24.59
CA ILE A 48 -1.87 -5.05 -25.01
C ILE A 48 -0.75 -4.12 -24.50
N GLU A 49 0.37 -4.70 -24.08
CA GLU A 49 1.54 -3.95 -23.63
C GLU A 49 2.36 -3.50 -24.83
N ASP A 50 2.58 -2.19 -24.95
CA ASP A 50 3.47 -1.64 -25.95
C ASP A 50 4.89 -1.60 -25.39
N THR A 51 5.76 -2.45 -25.93
CA THR A 51 7.16 -2.54 -25.50
C THR A 51 7.98 -1.32 -25.93
N ALA A 52 7.56 -0.57 -26.96
CA ALA A 52 8.22 0.67 -27.37
C ALA A 52 8.02 1.79 -26.33
N ASP A 53 6.94 1.72 -25.56
CA ASP A 53 6.55 2.72 -24.55
C ASP A 53 6.81 2.28 -23.10
N MET A 54 7.64 1.25 -22.89
CA MET A 54 7.92 0.65 -21.57
C MET A 54 8.34 1.70 -20.52
N GLN A 55 9.22 2.64 -20.88
CA GLN A 55 9.65 3.71 -19.96
C GLN A 55 8.47 4.63 -19.59
N ARG A 56 7.64 5.01 -20.57
CA ARG A 56 6.46 5.84 -20.34
C ARG A 56 5.45 5.11 -19.46
N ALA A 57 5.28 3.80 -19.65
CA ALA A 57 4.41 2.97 -18.82
C ALA A 57 4.90 2.92 -17.36
N GLN A 58 6.21 2.75 -17.13
CA GLN A 58 6.81 2.81 -15.79
C GLN A 58 6.65 4.18 -15.13
N ASP A 59 6.82 5.26 -15.90
CA ASP A 59 6.64 6.63 -15.41
C ASP A 59 5.20 6.87 -14.94
N ILE A 60 4.23 6.42 -15.75
CA ILE A 60 2.81 6.49 -15.40
C ILE A 60 2.51 5.63 -14.16
N ASP A 61 3.08 4.43 -14.06
CA ASP A 61 2.88 3.53 -12.91
C ASP A 61 3.41 4.14 -11.60
N ALA A 62 4.59 4.77 -11.61
CA ALA A 62 5.15 5.43 -10.44
C ALA A 62 4.27 6.60 -9.98
N VAL A 63 3.82 7.44 -10.91
CA VAL A 63 2.91 8.56 -10.61
C VAL A 63 1.57 8.05 -10.09
N ALA A 64 0.97 7.07 -10.76
CA ALA A 64 -0.30 6.48 -10.35
C ALA A 64 -0.21 5.80 -8.98
N THR A 65 0.90 5.12 -8.68
CA THR A 65 1.14 4.49 -7.37
C THR A 65 1.29 5.52 -6.28
N MET A 66 2.01 6.62 -6.53
CA MET A 66 2.14 7.71 -5.56
C MET A 66 0.78 8.38 -5.29
N LEU A 67 -0.03 8.59 -6.32
CA LEU A 67 -1.39 9.13 -6.17
C LEU A 67 -2.31 8.17 -5.41
N ALA A 68 -2.26 6.87 -5.70
CA ALA A 68 -3.02 5.85 -4.99
C ALA A 68 -2.61 5.77 -3.50
N ALA A 69 -1.30 5.76 -3.23
CA ALA A 69 -0.76 5.82 -1.87
C ALA A 69 -1.24 7.10 -1.14
N ARG A 70 -1.17 8.26 -1.78
CA ARG A 70 -1.68 9.53 -1.23
C ARG A 70 -3.18 9.46 -0.96
N GLN A 71 -3.97 8.86 -1.85
CA GLN A 71 -5.41 8.77 -1.70
C GLN A 71 -5.77 7.97 -0.44
N ILE A 72 -5.19 6.78 -0.25
CA ILE A 72 -5.51 5.91 0.89
C ILE A 72 -4.81 6.35 2.19
N ALA A 73 -3.72 7.12 2.13
CA ALA A 73 -3.06 7.70 3.29
C ALA A 73 -3.98 8.60 4.13
N GLY A 74 -4.93 9.30 3.50
CA GLY A 74 -5.86 10.19 4.18
C GLY A 74 -6.75 9.44 5.18
N PRO A 75 -7.58 8.49 4.71
CA PRO A 75 -8.36 7.62 5.59
C PRO A 75 -7.49 6.84 6.59
N SER A 76 -6.27 6.44 6.21
CA SER A 76 -5.31 5.79 7.12
C SER A 76 -4.91 6.67 8.30
N LEU A 77 -4.64 7.95 8.06
CA LEU A 77 -4.33 8.90 9.12
C LEU A 77 -5.54 9.12 10.04
N VAL A 78 -6.76 9.13 9.48
CA VAL A 78 -8.00 9.22 10.26
C VAL A 78 -8.15 8.00 11.16
N GLU A 79 -7.97 6.78 10.63
CA GLU A 79 -7.98 5.53 11.40
C GLU A 79 -7.00 5.57 12.57
N LEU A 80 -5.72 5.87 12.30
CA LEU A 80 -4.68 5.89 13.34
C LEU A 80 -4.98 6.88 14.47
N ARG A 81 -5.50 8.06 14.10
CA ARG A 81 -5.87 9.10 15.07
C ARG A 81 -7.14 8.74 15.83
N MET A 82 -8.12 8.14 15.17
CA MET A 82 -9.35 7.66 15.80
C MET A 82 -9.04 6.59 16.85
N TRP A 83 -8.19 5.60 16.55
CA TRP A 83 -7.81 4.58 17.53
C TRP A 83 -7.05 5.16 18.72
N ARG A 84 -6.14 6.11 18.49
CA ARG A 84 -5.50 6.86 19.59
C ARG A 84 -6.51 7.59 20.46
N TRP A 85 -7.52 8.20 19.85
CA TRP A 85 -8.60 8.86 20.57
C TRP A 85 -9.43 7.86 21.38
N ILE A 86 -9.81 6.70 20.82
CA ILE A 86 -10.53 5.64 21.55
C ILE A 86 -9.72 5.19 22.77
N TYR A 87 -8.42 4.93 22.62
CA TYR A 87 -7.57 4.50 23.74
C TYR A 87 -7.46 5.56 24.84
N ALA A 88 -7.54 6.86 24.50
CA ALA A 88 -7.58 7.95 25.46
C ALA A 88 -8.97 8.17 26.09
N ASN A 89 -10.03 7.61 25.51
CA ASN A 89 -11.43 7.82 25.91
C ASN A 89 -12.15 6.47 26.09
N PRO A 90 -11.79 5.64 27.08
CA PRO A 90 -12.32 4.28 27.22
C PRO A 90 -13.83 4.20 27.49
N GLY A 91 -14.45 5.30 27.94
CA GLY A 91 -15.90 5.42 28.16
C GLY A 91 -16.67 6.06 27.01
N ALA A 92 -16.05 6.24 25.84
CA ALA A 92 -16.68 6.90 24.71
C ALA A 92 -17.96 6.19 24.26
N THR A 93 -19.00 6.97 23.97
CA THR A 93 -20.22 6.46 23.34
C THR A 93 -20.04 6.41 21.81
N PRO A 94 -20.87 5.66 21.07
CA PRO A 94 -20.84 5.68 19.60
C PRO A 94 -21.00 7.08 19.00
N ALA A 95 -21.81 7.95 19.62
CA ALA A 95 -21.97 9.33 19.18
C ALA A 95 -20.68 10.15 19.39
N ALA A 96 -20.03 9.99 20.55
CA ALA A 96 -18.76 10.65 20.82
C ALA A 96 -17.65 10.19 19.85
N LEU A 97 -17.60 8.90 19.52
CA LEU A 97 -16.69 8.37 18.52
C LEU A 97 -16.95 8.97 17.13
N ARG A 98 -18.20 8.99 16.67
CA ARG A 98 -18.58 9.60 15.39
C ARG A 98 -18.09 11.05 15.31
N ASP A 99 -18.39 11.86 16.33
CA ASP A 99 -18.06 13.28 16.33
C ASP A 99 -16.54 13.51 16.37
N ALA A 100 -15.81 12.70 17.14
CA ALA A 100 -14.35 12.72 17.16
C ALA A 100 -13.74 12.33 15.80
N THR A 101 -14.26 11.29 15.15
CA THR A 101 -13.80 10.85 13.83
C THR A 101 -14.03 11.93 12.76
N LEU A 102 -15.19 12.58 12.76
CA LEU A 102 -15.49 13.69 11.84
C LEU A 102 -14.54 14.88 12.07
N ALA A 103 -14.28 15.25 13.33
CA ALA A 103 -13.33 16.31 13.66
C ALA A 103 -11.90 15.96 13.23
N ILE A 104 -11.47 14.70 13.43
CA ILE A 104 -10.16 14.21 12.99
C ILE A 104 -10.06 14.23 11.46
N ALA A 105 -11.10 13.80 10.74
CA ALA A 105 -11.14 13.81 9.29
C ALA A 105 -11.03 15.24 8.73
N ALA A 106 -11.74 16.21 9.34
CA ALA A 106 -11.63 17.61 8.97
C ALA A 106 -10.21 18.17 9.18
N ASP A 107 -9.52 17.87 10.28
CA ASP A 107 -8.12 18.30 10.50
C ASP A 107 -7.16 17.66 9.50
N VAL A 108 -7.33 16.37 9.20
CA VAL A 108 -6.50 15.67 8.19
C VAL A 108 -6.73 16.29 6.80
N TRP A 109 -7.97 16.56 6.42
CA TRP A 109 -8.30 17.19 5.14
C TRP A 109 -7.68 18.58 5.03
N MET A 110 -7.94 19.43 6.02
CA MET A 110 -7.43 20.80 6.06
C MET A 110 -5.91 20.83 5.93
N ARG A 111 -5.21 19.91 6.60
CA ARG A 111 -3.74 19.88 6.60
C ARG A 111 -3.12 19.34 5.31
N TYR A 112 -3.73 18.33 4.67
CA TYR A 112 -3.06 17.56 3.62
C TYR A 112 -3.76 17.53 2.25
N TYR A 113 -5.02 17.97 2.18
CA TYR A 113 -5.85 17.85 0.96
C TYR A 113 -6.46 19.19 0.53
N GLN A 114 -6.79 20.08 1.47
CA GLN A 114 -7.51 21.31 1.15
C GLN A 114 -6.79 22.22 0.16
N GLN A 115 -5.45 22.26 0.19
CA GLN A 115 -4.67 23.06 -0.76
C GLN A 115 -4.94 22.68 -2.21
N ASP A 116 -5.08 21.38 -2.50
CA ASP A 116 -5.18 20.87 -3.87
C ASP A 116 -6.65 20.60 -4.29
N PHE A 117 -7.53 20.32 -3.32
CA PHE A 117 -8.91 19.89 -3.58
C PHE A 117 -9.99 20.85 -3.07
N GLY A 118 -9.60 21.93 -2.37
CA GLY A 118 -10.54 22.89 -1.79
C GLY A 118 -11.22 22.40 -0.50
N PRO A 119 -12.30 23.07 -0.06
CA PRO A 119 -12.98 22.76 1.21
C PRO A 119 -13.56 21.34 1.26
N ASP A 120 -13.57 20.74 2.46
CA ASP A 120 -14.20 19.44 2.70
C ASP A 120 -15.71 19.60 2.84
N HIS A 121 -16.48 19.11 1.87
CA HIS A 121 -17.93 19.18 1.89
C HIS A 121 -18.60 17.88 2.38
N THR A 122 -17.87 16.76 2.40
CA THR A 122 -18.47 15.43 2.54
C THR A 122 -17.81 14.57 3.61
N HIS A 123 -16.72 15.01 4.21
CA HIS A 123 -15.92 14.23 5.16
C HIS A 123 -15.53 12.86 4.59
N ILE A 124 -15.16 12.83 3.31
CA ILE A 124 -14.91 11.59 2.57
C ILE A 124 -13.84 10.70 3.23
N LEU A 125 -12.89 11.30 3.96
CA LEU A 125 -11.86 10.56 4.69
C LEU A 125 -12.43 9.72 5.86
N ALA A 126 -13.60 10.08 6.38
CA ALA A 126 -14.31 9.35 7.45
C ALA A 126 -15.27 8.27 6.92
N ALA A 127 -15.38 8.08 5.59
CA ALA A 127 -16.38 7.16 5.02
C ALA A 127 -16.06 5.67 5.21
N TYR A 128 -14.83 5.32 5.58
CA TYR A 128 -14.36 3.94 5.63
C TYR A 128 -14.70 3.25 6.97
N GLN A 129 -15.84 2.58 7.05
CA GLN A 129 -16.23 1.80 8.25
C GLN A 129 -15.19 0.73 8.68
N HIS A 130 -14.36 0.26 7.75
CA HIS A 130 -13.27 -0.68 8.04
C HIS A 130 -12.32 -0.16 9.12
N MET A 131 -12.16 1.16 9.26
CA MET A 131 -11.32 1.73 10.32
C MET A 131 -11.78 1.36 11.72
N VAL A 132 -13.07 1.03 11.92
CA VAL A 132 -13.63 0.60 13.21
C VAL A 132 -13.64 -0.92 13.33
N GLY A 133 -14.07 -1.63 12.29
CA GLY A 133 -14.21 -3.09 12.32
C GLY A 133 -12.88 -3.86 12.25
N HIS A 134 -11.86 -3.26 11.64
CA HIS A 134 -10.56 -3.87 11.39
C HIS A 134 -9.44 -2.85 11.71
N PRO A 135 -8.95 -2.78 12.96
CA PRO A 135 -7.93 -1.81 13.32
C PRO A 135 -6.66 -1.95 12.48
N LEU A 136 -6.09 -0.81 12.09
CA LEU A 136 -4.86 -0.69 11.29
C LEU A 136 -4.98 -1.24 9.86
N TYR A 137 -6.21 -1.44 9.37
CA TYR A 137 -6.45 -2.00 8.04
C TYR A 137 -6.09 -1.00 6.94
N LEU A 138 -6.47 0.27 7.08
CA LEU A 138 -6.26 1.26 6.01
C LEU A 138 -4.77 1.64 5.89
N ALA A 139 -4.09 1.77 7.03
CA ALA A 139 -2.65 2.04 7.07
C ALA A 139 -1.85 0.98 6.29
N ASP A 140 -2.28 -0.28 6.35
CA ASP A 140 -1.66 -1.38 5.62
C ASP A 140 -1.78 -1.23 4.09
N TYR A 141 -2.86 -0.63 3.55
CA TYR A 141 -2.96 -0.35 2.10
C TYR A 141 -1.97 0.72 1.65
N THR A 142 -1.78 1.77 2.46
CA THR A 142 -0.78 2.82 2.17
C THR A 142 0.61 2.19 2.10
N LEU A 143 0.96 1.39 3.10
CA LEU A 143 2.23 0.66 3.13
C LEU A 143 2.32 -0.38 2.00
N GLY A 144 1.21 -1.02 1.64
CA GLY A 144 1.13 -1.98 0.55
C GLY A 144 1.54 -1.36 -0.79
N HIS A 145 1.11 -0.13 -1.10
CA HIS A 145 1.58 0.58 -2.29
C HIS A 145 3.08 0.86 -2.26
N VAL A 146 3.62 1.31 -1.12
CA VAL A 146 5.06 1.59 -0.95
C VAL A 146 5.90 0.33 -1.10
N ILE A 147 5.51 -0.75 -0.41
CA ILE A 147 6.17 -2.05 -0.47
C ILE A 147 6.06 -2.62 -1.90
N SER A 148 4.89 -2.53 -2.53
CA SER A 148 4.71 -3.00 -3.91
C SER A 148 5.65 -2.29 -4.87
N HIS A 149 5.79 -0.97 -4.76
CA HIS A 149 6.72 -0.21 -5.60
C HIS A 149 8.16 -0.70 -5.41
N GLN A 150 8.64 -0.78 -4.15
CA GLN A 150 9.99 -1.28 -3.87
C GLN A 150 10.22 -2.69 -4.42
N ILE A 151 9.24 -3.59 -4.28
CA ILE A 151 9.30 -4.94 -4.85
C ILE A 151 9.33 -4.88 -6.37
N ARG A 152 8.42 -4.14 -7.02
CA ARG A 152 8.39 -3.98 -8.48
C ARG A 152 9.72 -3.47 -9.02
N SER A 153 10.29 -2.43 -8.41
CA SER A 153 11.59 -1.90 -8.80
C SER A 153 12.70 -2.95 -8.66
N HIS A 154 12.68 -3.75 -7.59
CA HIS A 154 13.62 -4.85 -7.40
C HIS A 154 13.45 -6.01 -8.38
N MET A 155 12.25 -6.20 -8.96
CA MET A 155 11.96 -7.24 -9.95
C MET A 155 12.51 -6.93 -11.35
N HIS A 156 12.91 -5.68 -11.64
CA HIS A 156 13.45 -5.33 -12.95
C HIS A 156 14.68 -6.17 -13.29
N GLY A 157 14.62 -6.82 -14.47
CA GLY A 157 15.68 -7.72 -14.94
C GLY A 157 15.74 -9.08 -14.22
N LYS A 158 14.76 -9.41 -13.38
CA LYS A 158 14.69 -10.70 -12.66
C LYS A 158 13.51 -11.54 -13.13
N ASP A 159 13.60 -12.83 -12.86
CA ASP A 159 12.48 -13.74 -13.05
C ASP A 159 11.44 -13.55 -11.93
N LEU A 160 10.25 -13.12 -12.33
CA LEU A 160 9.15 -12.80 -11.42
C LEU A 160 8.73 -14.00 -10.57
N ALA A 161 8.66 -15.19 -11.16
CA ALA A 161 8.22 -16.40 -10.47
C ALA A 161 9.22 -16.82 -9.38
N THR A 162 10.51 -16.81 -9.73
CA THR A 162 11.62 -17.10 -8.81
C THR A 162 11.61 -16.15 -7.62
N GLU A 163 11.51 -14.85 -7.88
CA GLU A 163 11.52 -13.85 -6.80
C GLU A 163 10.23 -13.87 -5.97
N THR A 164 9.07 -14.11 -6.59
CA THR A 164 7.81 -14.30 -5.84
C THR A 164 7.94 -15.47 -4.88
N LYS A 165 8.39 -16.63 -5.36
CA LYS A 165 8.63 -17.80 -4.50
C LYS A 165 9.60 -17.47 -3.37
N ARG A 166 10.74 -16.83 -3.68
CA ARG A 166 11.77 -16.50 -2.69
C ARG A 166 11.25 -15.55 -1.62
N ILE A 167 10.58 -14.48 -2.01
CA ILE A 167 10.13 -13.41 -1.11
C ILE A 167 8.94 -13.89 -0.26
N CYS A 168 7.94 -14.52 -0.86
CA CYS A 168 6.79 -15.04 -0.12
C CYS A 168 7.18 -16.18 0.84
N SER A 169 8.30 -16.87 0.59
CA SER A 169 8.85 -17.90 1.49
C SER A 169 9.72 -17.36 2.64
N ILE A 170 9.88 -16.03 2.82
CA ILE A 170 10.66 -15.46 3.93
C ILE A 170 10.01 -15.77 5.30
N GLY A 171 8.68 -15.83 5.32
CA GLY A 171 7.85 -16.05 6.50
C GLY A 171 7.52 -14.78 7.29
N ARG A 172 6.63 -14.93 8.27
CA ARG A 172 5.99 -13.87 9.06
C ARG A 172 6.93 -13.26 10.10
N VAL A 173 7.89 -12.47 9.63
CA VAL A 173 8.74 -11.59 10.45
C VAL A 173 8.17 -10.16 10.47
N THR A 174 8.88 -9.16 11.01
CA THR A 174 8.42 -7.75 10.90
C THR A 174 8.46 -7.28 9.44
N PRO A 175 7.58 -6.35 9.01
CA PRO A 175 7.61 -5.84 7.63
C PRO A 175 8.97 -5.29 7.21
N ASP A 176 9.67 -4.60 8.12
CA ASP A 176 11.00 -4.06 7.85
C ASP A 176 12.07 -5.15 7.63
N LEU A 177 12.11 -6.17 8.49
CA LEU A 177 13.05 -7.29 8.31
C LEU A 177 12.72 -8.11 7.06
N TRP A 178 11.43 -8.28 6.78
CA TRP A 178 10.95 -8.97 5.58
C TRP A 178 11.43 -8.24 4.33
N MET A 179 11.27 -6.91 4.26
CA MET A 179 11.78 -6.09 3.15
C MET A 179 13.30 -6.13 3.02
N ARG A 180 14.05 -6.08 4.13
CA ARG A 180 15.53 -6.20 4.08
C ARG A 180 15.97 -7.53 3.45
N ARG A 181 15.26 -8.62 3.73
CA ARG A 181 15.52 -9.94 3.13
C ARG A 181 15.00 -10.05 1.69
N ALA A 182 13.91 -9.34 1.38
CA ALA A 182 13.30 -9.35 0.06
C ALA A 182 14.12 -8.52 -0.95
N VAL A 183 14.40 -7.26 -0.62
CA VAL A 183 14.94 -6.26 -1.56
C VAL A 183 16.22 -5.57 -1.07
N GLY A 184 16.80 -6.01 0.05
CA GLY A 184 18.06 -5.49 0.59
C GLY A 184 17.93 -4.20 1.40
N SER A 185 16.74 -3.63 1.54
CA SER A 185 16.47 -2.40 2.28
C SER A 185 15.16 -2.50 3.07
N GLY A 186 14.98 -1.63 4.07
CA GLY A 186 13.74 -1.56 4.85
C GLY A 186 12.57 -0.97 4.06
N VAL A 187 11.39 -0.90 4.68
CA VAL A 187 10.23 -0.21 4.10
C VAL A 187 10.54 1.29 4.02
N ALA A 188 10.47 1.87 2.82
CA ALA A 188 10.81 3.27 2.60
C ALA A 188 9.97 3.87 1.46
N VAL A 189 9.42 5.07 1.69
CA VAL A 189 8.68 5.82 0.66
C VAL A 189 9.59 6.50 -0.36
N ALA A 190 10.86 6.75 -0.01
CA ALA A 190 11.79 7.52 -0.84
C ALA A 190 11.93 6.96 -2.27
N PRO A 191 12.11 5.64 -2.51
CA PRO A 191 12.17 5.12 -3.87
C PRO A 191 10.93 5.46 -4.72
N LEU A 192 9.73 5.36 -4.16
CA LEU A 192 8.50 5.74 -4.87
C LEU A 192 8.43 7.24 -5.14
N ALA A 193 8.82 8.07 -4.17
CA ALA A 193 8.80 9.52 -4.31
C ALA A 193 9.82 10.02 -5.35
N ASP A 194 11.03 9.44 -5.36
CA ASP A 194 12.11 9.79 -6.29
C ASP A 194 11.73 9.38 -7.73
N ASP A 195 11.23 8.16 -7.90
CA ASP A 195 10.77 7.66 -9.22
C ASP A 195 9.59 8.49 -9.75
N CYS A 196 8.62 8.83 -8.89
CA CYS A 196 7.51 9.72 -9.25
C CYS A 196 8.00 11.11 -9.69
N THR A 197 8.96 11.69 -8.97
CA THR A 197 9.55 13.00 -9.32
C THR A 197 10.25 12.96 -10.68
N ALA A 198 11.03 11.91 -10.92
CA ALA A 198 11.72 11.70 -12.19
C ALA A 198 10.71 11.48 -13.33
N ALA A 199 9.66 10.70 -13.09
CA ALA A 199 8.58 10.44 -14.03
C ALA A 199 7.83 11.72 -14.42
N LEU A 200 7.45 12.57 -13.45
CA LEU A 200 6.79 13.85 -13.72
C LEU A 200 7.65 14.76 -14.62
N THR A 201 8.97 14.76 -14.43
CA THR A 201 9.90 15.53 -15.28
C THR A 201 9.93 15.02 -16.72
N ARG A 202 9.79 13.71 -16.94
CA ARG A 202 9.78 13.11 -18.28
C ARG A 202 8.42 13.22 -18.97
N LEU A 203 7.32 13.12 -18.22
CA LEU A 203 5.95 13.17 -18.76
C LEU A 203 5.48 14.58 -19.13
N THR A 204 6.13 15.63 -18.59
CA THR A 204 5.80 17.05 -18.86
C THR A 204 6.63 17.66 -19.99
N ARG A 205 7.58 16.91 -20.55
CA ARG A 205 8.31 17.26 -21.77
C ARG A 205 7.61 16.67 -22.99
#